data_AF-A0A354I4K8-F1
#
_entry.id   AF-A0A354I4K8-F1
#
_cell.length_a   1.000
_cell.length_b   1.000
_cell.length_c   1.000
_cell.angle_alpha   90.00
_cell.angle_beta   90.00
_cell.angle_gamma   90.00
#
_symmetry.space_group_name_H-M   'P 1'
#
loop_
_entity.id
_entity.type
_entity.pdbx_description
1 polymer ?
#
loop_
_entity_poly.entity_id
_entity_poly.type
_entity_poly.pdbx_seq_one_letter_code
_entity_poly.pdbx_strand_id
1 'polypeptide(L)'
;MGRLTSDKKVSEMGMYELVHNSCYCHGGKARYRDFDSDIDARELAIQLLERYADIPNEFTCDDDFDMHIFEYISYGMEKPEGLIALFYVDLCAMADLYERLKMYENTGLTPEKILELDKEFSCQAKELMKYRAIGTIIECQKATEKQKAEKLQLYGDFEDGKLVCPRCGEDLMDLVGCGFDCCPYCGQTIENLEG
;
A
#
# COMPACT_ATOMS: atom_id res chain seq x y z
N MET A 1 18.40 -11.66 4.39
CA MET A 1 18.12 -12.73 5.36
C MET A 1 17.33 -13.82 4.66
N GLY A 2 17.55 -15.11 4.95
CA GLY A 2 16.72 -16.19 4.39
C GLY A 2 15.31 -16.18 4.97
N ARG A 3 14.37 -16.91 4.35
CA ARG A 3 13.01 -17.10 4.87
C ARG A 3 13.08 -17.77 6.25
N LEU A 4 12.40 -17.20 7.24
CA LEU A 4 12.30 -17.70 8.60
C LEU A 4 11.07 -18.60 8.80
N THR A 5 9.94 -18.28 8.16
CA THR A 5 8.72 -19.11 8.30
C THR A 5 8.79 -20.39 7.49
N SER A 6 8.34 -21.49 8.10
CA SER A 6 8.49 -22.84 7.56
C SER A 6 7.34 -23.76 7.93
N ASP A 7 6.83 -24.45 6.92
CA ASP A 7 5.82 -25.49 7.06
C ASP A 7 6.45 -26.91 7.20
N LYS A 8 7.76 -26.98 7.46
CA LYS A 8 8.46 -28.24 7.76
C LYS A 8 7.85 -28.93 8.98
N LYS A 9 8.05 -30.25 9.06
CA LYS A 9 7.78 -31.00 10.29
C LYS A 9 8.81 -30.65 11.36
N VAL A 10 8.42 -30.68 12.64
CA VAL A 10 9.35 -30.35 13.73
C VAL A 10 10.56 -31.30 13.77
N SER A 11 10.37 -32.57 13.41
CA SER A 11 11.46 -33.55 13.28
C SER A 11 12.56 -33.18 12.28
N GLU A 12 12.28 -32.21 11.40
CA GLU A 12 13.20 -31.71 10.38
C GLU A 12 13.76 -30.32 10.73
N MET A 13 13.33 -29.72 11.83
CA MET A 13 13.75 -28.39 12.27
C MET A 13 14.94 -28.46 13.22
N GLY A 14 15.94 -27.62 12.99
CA GLY A 14 16.93 -27.29 14.02
C GLY A 14 16.34 -26.38 15.11
N MET A 15 17.02 -26.24 16.25
CA MET A 15 16.58 -25.35 17.34
C MET A 15 16.31 -23.92 16.87
N TYR A 16 17.16 -23.39 15.99
CA TYR A 16 16.99 -22.04 15.43
C TYR A 16 15.71 -21.92 14.59
N GLU A 17 15.42 -22.90 13.75
CA GLU A 17 14.17 -22.92 12.97
C GLU A 17 12.98 -23.04 13.93
N LEU A 18 13.05 -23.93 14.92
CA LEU A 18 11.97 -24.14 15.87
C LEU A 18 11.64 -22.86 16.66
N VAL A 19 12.63 -22.09 17.11
CA VAL A 19 12.39 -20.81 17.81
C VAL A 19 11.50 -19.85 17.00
N HIS A 20 11.64 -19.83 15.67
CA HIS A 20 10.82 -18.99 14.79
C HIS A 20 9.51 -19.64 14.36
N ASN A 21 9.34 -20.94 14.58
CA ASN A 21 8.28 -21.75 14.01
C ASN A 21 7.48 -22.52 15.07
N SER A 22 7.78 -22.34 16.37
CA SER A 22 7.16 -23.05 17.49
C SER A 22 5.72 -22.62 17.71
N CYS A 23 5.32 -21.45 17.24
CA CYS A 23 3.96 -20.95 17.32
C CYS A 23 3.43 -20.57 15.94
N TYR A 24 2.16 -20.88 15.67
CA TYR A 24 1.48 -20.57 14.41
C TYR A 24 -0.03 -20.54 14.61
N CYS A 25 -0.77 -19.99 13.64
CA CYS A 25 -2.23 -19.97 13.69
C CYS A 25 -2.83 -21.11 12.86
N HIS A 26 -3.83 -21.80 13.42
CA HIS A 26 -4.62 -22.78 12.70
C HIS A 26 -6.08 -22.71 13.13
N GLY A 27 -7.01 -22.56 12.18
CA GLY A 27 -8.43 -22.45 12.49
C GLY A 27 -8.79 -21.24 13.36
N GLY A 28 -8.01 -20.15 13.27
CA GLY A 28 -8.20 -18.95 14.09
C GLY A 28 -7.66 -19.05 15.52
N LYS A 29 -6.98 -20.16 15.88
CA LYS A 29 -6.41 -20.38 17.20
C LYS A 29 -4.89 -20.44 17.14
N ALA A 30 -4.24 -19.94 18.18
CA ALA A 30 -2.80 -20.09 18.37
C ALA A 30 -2.48 -21.54 18.74
N ARG A 31 -1.48 -22.11 18.08
CA ARG A 31 -0.95 -23.44 18.38
C ARG A 31 0.51 -23.33 18.76
N TYR A 32 0.93 -24.19 19.67
CA TYR A 32 2.31 -24.39 20.05
C TYR A 32 2.76 -25.79 19.62
N ARG A 33 3.98 -25.87 19.06
CA ARG A 33 4.62 -27.13 18.69
C ARG A 33 6.08 -27.19 19.14
N ASP A 34 6.47 -28.37 19.57
CA ASP A 34 7.85 -28.77 19.84
C ASP A 34 8.11 -30.19 19.32
N PHE A 35 9.17 -30.85 19.80
CA PHE A 35 9.54 -32.18 19.31
C PHE A 35 8.50 -33.27 19.62
N ASP A 36 7.74 -33.11 20.70
CA ASP A 36 6.83 -34.14 21.21
C ASP A 36 5.36 -33.71 21.17
N SER A 37 5.10 -32.41 21.06
CA SER A 37 3.76 -31.82 21.19
C SER A 37 3.42 -30.93 20.01
N ASP A 38 2.16 -30.98 19.58
CA ASP A 38 1.53 -29.98 18.72
C ASP A 38 0.10 -29.79 19.25
N ILE A 39 -0.12 -28.71 19.98
CA ILE A 39 -1.32 -28.50 20.81
C ILE A 39 -1.84 -27.07 20.65
N ASP A 40 -3.15 -26.92 20.88
CA ASP A 40 -3.74 -25.60 21.03
C ASP A 40 -3.14 -24.87 22.25
N ALA A 41 -2.78 -23.59 22.09
CA ALA A 41 -2.11 -22.84 23.15
C ALA A 41 -3.00 -22.68 24.40
N ARG A 42 -4.33 -22.63 24.23
CA ARG A 42 -5.29 -22.55 25.33
C ARG A 42 -5.36 -23.87 26.07
N GLU A 43 -5.44 -24.98 25.33
CA GLU A 43 -5.40 -26.32 25.93
C GLU A 43 -4.11 -26.55 26.73
N LEU A 44 -2.96 -26.10 26.20
CA LEU A 44 -1.70 -26.13 26.93
C LEU A 44 -1.76 -25.29 28.21
N ALA A 45 -2.26 -24.06 28.14
CA ALA A 45 -2.39 -23.18 29.30
C ALA A 45 -3.30 -23.80 30.39
N ILE A 46 -4.44 -24.39 30.00
CA ILE A 46 -5.34 -25.10 30.92
C ILE A 46 -4.61 -26.27 31.61
N GLN A 47 -3.88 -27.10 30.85
CA GLN A 47 -3.11 -28.20 31.43
C GLN A 47 -2.02 -27.72 32.40
N LEU A 48 -1.40 -26.56 32.13
CA LEU A 48 -0.42 -25.95 33.02
C LEU A 48 -1.07 -25.40 34.29
N LEU A 49 -2.25 -24.76 34.18
CA LEU A 49 -3.01 -24.25 35.33
C LEU A 49 -3.43 -25.39 36.26
N GLU A 50 -3.94 -26.49 35.71
CA GLU A 50 -4.30 -27.69 36.48
C GLU A 50 -3.09 -28.29 37.20
N ARG A 51 -1.94 -28.36 36.52
CA ARG A 51 -0.76 -29.04 37.03
C ARG A 51 0.05 -28.23 38.04
N TYR A 52 0.16 -26.93 37.84
CA TYR A 52 1.12 -26.09 38.57
C TYR A 52 0.47 -24.99 39.41
N ALA A 53 -0.81 -24.69 39.20
CA ALA A 53 -1.56 -23.71 39.98
C ALA A 53 -2.72 -24.34 40.77
N ASP A 54 -2.92 -25.66 40.68
CA ASP A 54 -4.04 -26.39 41.30
C ASP A 54 -5.43 -25.82 40.90
N ILE A 55 -5.54 -25.23 39.71
CA ILE A 55 -6.79 -24.67 39.18
C ILE A 55 -7.44 -25.70 38.26
N PRO A 56 -8.58 -26.31 38.64
CA PRO A 56 -9.27 -27.26 37.79
C PRO A 56 -9.84 -26.57 36.53
N ASN A 57 -9.95 -27.30 35.43
CA ASN A 57 -10.64 -26.79 34.23
C ASN A 57 -12.14 -26.66 34.45
N GLU A 58 -12.56 -25.51 34.95
CA GLU A 58 -13.95 -25.11 35.13
C GLU A 58 -14.39 -24.04 34.10
N PHE A 59 -13.55 -23.74 33.11
CA PHE A 59 -13.84 -22.75 32.09
C PHE A 59 -15.00 -23.19 31.20
N THR A 60 -16.00 -22.33 31.06
CA THR A 60 -17.26 -22.64 30.38
C THR A 60 -17.27 -22.27 28.90
N CYS A 61 -16.43 -21.31 28.50
CA CYS A 61 -16.22 -20.89 27.11
C CYS A 61 -14.90 -20.13 26.93
N ASP A 62 -14.59 -19.73 25.69
CA ASP A 62 -13.37 -18.99 25.36
C ASP A 62 -13.31 -17.61 26.07
N ASP A 63 -14.42 -16.87 26.11
CA ASP A 63 -14.50 -15.57 26.78
C ASP A 63 -14.27 -15.66 28.30
N ASP A 64 -14.77 -16.74 28.92
CA ASP A 64 -14.61 -17.02 30.35
C ASP A 64 -13.13 -17.24 30.70
N PHE A 65 -12.46 -18.09 29.92
CA PHE A 65 -11.02 -18.29 30.06
C PHE A 65 -10.24 -16.98 29.82
N ASP A 66 -10.59 -16.19 28.80
CA ASP A 66 -9.88 -14.95 28.48
C ASP A 66 -9.99 -13.93 29.63
N MET A 67 -11.14 -13.87 30.31
CA MET A 67 -11.33 -13.05 31.51
C MET A 67 -10.43 -13.49 32.66
N HIS A 68 -10.30 -14.79 32.89
CA HIS A 68 -9.42 -15.33 33.92
C HIS A 68 -7.94 -15.10 33.62
N ILE A 69 -7.50 -15.30 32.37
CA ILE A 69 -6.15 -14.95 31.95
C ILE A 69 -5.87 -13.48 32.18
N PHE A 70 -6.81 -12.60 31.83
CA PHE A 70 -6.66 -11.16 32.06
C PHE A 70 -6.48 -10.83 33.55
N GLU A 71 -7.22 -11.49 34.44
CA GLU A 71 -7.02 -11.37 35.88
C GLU A 71 -5.64 -11.90 36.32
N TYR A 72 -5.26 -13.10 35.89
CA TYR A 72 -4.01 -13.76 36.28
C TYR A 72 -2.76 -12.98 35.85
N ILE A 73 -2.82 -12.22 34.75
CA ILE A 73 -1.73 -11.29 34.37
C ILE A 73 -1.40 -10.31 35.50
N SER A 74 -2.41 -9.85 36.25
CA SER A 74 -2.20 -8.93 37.38
C SER A 74 -1.45 -9.56 38.56
N TYR A 75 -1.39 -10.89 38.62
CA TYR A 75 -0.68 -11.62 39.70
C TYR A 75 0.84 -11.62 39.46
N GLY A 76 1.30 -11.22 38.27
CA GLY A 76 2.71 -11.09 37.94
C GLY A 76 3.46 -12.43 37.90
N MET A 77 4.79 -12.36 37.91
CA MET A 77 5.66 -13.53 37.74
C MET A 77 5.92 -14.31 39.04
N GLU A 78 5.37 -13.87 40.17
CA GLU A 78 5.60 -14.52 41.48
C GLU A 78 4.69 -15.73 41.69
N LYS A 79 3.57 -15.79 40.98
CA LYS A 79 2.58 -16.86 41.09
C LYS A 79 2.53 -17.70 39.81
N PRO A 80 2.32 -19.03 39.91
CA PRO A 80 2.16 -19.90 38.74
C PRO A 80 1.11 -19.40 37.75
N GLU A 81 -0.03 -18.92 38.23
CA GLU A 81 -1.14 -18.39 37.44
C GLU A 81 -0.67 -17.25 36.52
N GLY A 82 0.05 -16.28 37.07
CA GLY A 82 0.52 -15.13 36.31
C GLY A 82 1.64 -15.48 35.34
N LEU A 83 2.53 -16.43 35.70
CA LEU A 83 3.53 -16.98 34.78
C LEU A 83 2.89 -17.72 33.60
N ILE A 84 1.87 -18.54 33.86
CA ILE A 84 1.16 -19.30 32.83
C ILE A 84 0.35 -18.36 31.94
N ALA A 85 -0.30 -17.35 32.53
CA ALA A 85 -1.03 -16.34 31.77
C ALA A 85 -0.12 -15.55 30.85
N LEU A 86 1.05 -15.11 31.33
CA LEU A 86 2.07 -14.47 30.50
C LEU A 86 2.54 -15.39 29.37
N PHE A 87 2.84 -16.65 29.70
CA PHE A 87 3.27 -17.64 28.71
C PHE A 87 2.21 -17.85 27.62
N TYR A 88 0.94 -17.99 27.99
CA TYR A 88 -0.16 -18.11 27.02
C TYR A 88 -0.27 -16.89 26.10
N VAL A 89 -0.16 -15.68 26.67
CA VAL A 89 -0.18 -14.43 25.89
C VAL A 89 1.00 -14.37 24.92
N ASP A 90 2.19 -14.77 25.35
CA ASP A 90 3.38 -14.82 24.50
C ASP A 90 3.22 -15.84 23.38
N LEU A 91 2.64 -17.01 23.63
CA LEU A 91 2.33 -18.00 22.58
C LEU A 91 1.38 -17.42 21.53
N CYS A 92 0.32 -16.74 21.96
CA CYS A 92 -0.62 -16.06 21.07
C CYS A 92 0.05 -14.95 20.24
N ALA A 93 0.87 -14.12 20.88
CA ALA A 93 1.62 -13.06 20.20
C ALA A 93 2.59 -13.64 19.16
N MET A 94 3.32 -14.70 19.51
CA MET A 94 4.24 -15.38 18.60
C MET A 94 3.52 -16.00 17.40
N ALA A 95 2.33 -16.57 17.61
CA ALA A 95 1.52 -17.10 16.51
C ALA A 95 1.04 -16.00 15.55
N ASP A 96 0.56 -14.85 16.04
CA ASP A 96 0.15 -13.72 15.20
C ASP A 96 1.35 -13.13 14.43
N LEU A 97 2.49 -12.94 15.11
CA LEU A 97 3.72 -12.45 14.50
C LEU A 97 4.23 -13.40 13.42
N TYR A 98 4.14 -14.71 13.64
CA TYR A 98 4.48 -15.73 12.64
C TYR A 98 3.65 -15.57 11.37
N GLU A 99 2.31 -15.43 11.47
CA GLU A 99 1.45 -15.26 10.31
C GLU A 99 1.73 -13.95 9.56
N ARG A 100 1.94 -12.85 10.29
CA ARG A 100 2.34 -11.56 9.69
C ARG A 100 3.66 -11.68 8.94
N LEU A 101 4.66 -12.31 9.57
CA LEU A 101 5.96 -12.54 8.93
C LEU A 101 5.80 -13.43 7.69
N LYS A 102 4.99 -14.48 7.76
CA LYS A 102 4.67 -15.36 6.63
C LYS A 102 4.07 -14.57 5.47
N MET A 103 3.14 -13.66 5.75
CA MET A 103 2.56 -12.76 4.75
C MET A 103 3.61 -11.85 4.11
N TYR A 104 4.48 -11.21 4.92
CA TYR A 104 5.56 -10.38 4.39
C TYR A 104 6.54 -11.17 3.54
N GLU A 105 6.98 -12.35 3.99
CA GLU A 105 7.90 -13.21 3.24
C GLU A 105 7.29 -13.69 1.92
N ASN A 106 5.97 -13.91 1.89
CA ASN A 106 5.25 -14.29 0.67
C ASN A 106 5.21 -13.16 -0.37
N THR A 107 5.49 -11.91 0.00
CA THR A 107 5.64 -10.82 -0.99
C THR A 107 6.93 -10.97 -1.83
N GLY A 108 7.91 -11.74 -1.36
CA GLY A 108 9.22 -11.88 -1.99
C GLY A 108 10.10 -10.62 -1.92
N LEU A 109 9.64 -9.58 -1.21
CA LEU A 109 10.39 -8.35 -0.99
C LEU A 109 11.27 -8.48 0.25
N THR A 110 12.50 -8.01 0.15
CA THR A 110 13.38 -7.87 1.32
C THR A 110 13.22 -6.46 1.90
N PRO A 111 13.53 -6.24 3.19
CA PRO A 111 13.49 -4.91 3.78
C PRO A 111 14.26 -3.86 2.98
N GLU A 112 15.41 -4.24 2.41
CA GLU A 112 16.24 -3.35 1.59
C GLU A 112 15.52 -2.92 0.30
N LYS A 113 14.87 -3.87 -0.39
CA LYS A 113 14.07 -3.56 -1.59
C LYS A 113 12.89 -2.66 -1.28
N ILE A 114 12.25 -2.82 -0.11
CA ILE A 114 11.14 -1.96 0.31
C ILE A 114 11.62 -0.51 0.48
N LEU A 115 12.80 -0.31 1.09
CA LEU A 115 13.40 1.02 1.23
C LEU A 115 13.80 1.64 -0.11
N GLU A 116 14.32 0.83 -1.03
CA GLU A 116 14.63 1.27 -2.40
C GLU A 116 13.36 1.72 -3.13
N LEU A 117 12.30 0.92 -3.08
CA LEU A 117 11.01 1.26 -3.67
C LEU A 117 10.42 2.54 -3.07
N ASP A 118 10.43 2.70 -1.74
CA ASP A 118 9.93 3.91 -1.08
C ASP A 118 10.68 5.17 -1.55
N LYS A 119 12.01 5.08 -1.67
CA LYS A 119 12.83 6.16 -2.20
C LYS A 119 12.49 6.48 -3.65
N GLU A 120 12.33 5.46 -4.50
CA GLU A 120 11.95 5.64 -5.91
C GLU A 120 10.57 6.29 -6.04
N PHE A 121 9.57 5.80 -5.30
CA PHE A 121 8.23 6.39 -5.28
C PHE A 121 8.25 7.84 -4.79
N SER A 122 9.05 8.16 -3.76
CA SER A 122 9.22 9.52 -3.26
C SER A 122 9.84 10.45 -4.32
N CYS A 123 10.87 9.98 -5.05
CA CYS A 123 11.48 10.72 -6.15
C CYS A 123 10.50 10.95 -7.30
N GLN A 124 9.82 9.91 -7.77
CA GLN A 124 8.81 10.01 -8.83
C GLN A 124 7.66 10.94 -8.45
N ALA A 125 7.20 10.88 -7.20
CA ALA A 125 6.16 11.78 -6.70
C ALA A 125 6.61 13.25 -6.77
N LYS A 126 7.86 13.55 -6.40
CA LYS A 126 8.43 14.91 -6.53
C LYS A 126 8.52 15.36 -7.98
N GLU A 127 8.93 14.50 -8.89
CA GLU A 127 8.96 14.84 -10.32
C GLU A 127 7.55 15.09 -10.88
N LEU A 128 6.58 14.23 -10.55
CA LEU A 128 5.19 14.43 -10.92
C LEU A 128 4.62 15.74 -10.38
N MET A 129 4.99 16.16 -9.17
CA MET A 129 4.60 17.47 -8.64
C MET A 129 5.15 18.63 -9.50
N LYS A 130 6.37 18.54 -10.01
CA LYS A 130 6.94 19.56 -10.92
C LYS A 130 6.13 19.65 -12.21
N TYR A 131 5.77 18.53 -12.83
CA TYR A 131 4.94 18.53 -14.03
C TYR A 131 3.54 19.09 -13.77
N ARG A 132 2.91 18.69 -12.65
CA ARG A 132 1.60 19.21 -12.24
C ARG A 132 1.61 20.71 -11.95
N ALA A 133 2.75 21.28 -11.53
CA ALA A 133 2.90 22.71 -11.33
C ALA A 133 2.94 23.50 -12.65
N ILE A 134 3.39 22.88 -13.75
CA ILE A 134 3.38 23.49 -15.09
C ILE A 134 1.96 23.49 -15.66
N GLY A 135 1.24 22.39 -15.49
CA GLY A 135 -0.12 22.26 -15.96
C GLY A 135 -0.58 20.81 -15.94
N THR A 136 -1.89 20.62 -15.98
CA THR A 136 -2.49 19.30 -16.13
C THR A 136 -2.43 18.84 -17.59
N ILE A 137 -2.51 17.53 -17.82
CA ILE A 137 -2.57 16.95 -19.17
C ILE A 137 -3.71 17.59 -19.98
N ILE A 138 -4.84 17.91 -19.34
CA ILE A 138 -5.99 18.55 -19.99
C ILE A 138 -5.66 19.98 -20.43
N GLU A 139 -4.96 20.75 -19.60
CA GLU A 139 -4.53 22.11 -19.95
C GLU A 139 -3.50 22.08 -21.09
N CYS A 140 -2.53 21.16 -21.04
CA CYS A 140 -1.59 20.94 -22.12
C CYS A 140 -2.31 20.54 -23.42
N GLN A 141 -3.28 19.62 -23.37
CA GLN A 141 -4.08 19.24 -24.53
C GLN A 141 -4.86 20.42 -25.12
N LYS A 142 -5.53 21.21 -24.27
CA LYS A 142 -6.23 22.43 -24.71
C LYS A 142 -5.27 23.45 -25.34
N ALA A 143 -4.05 23.59 -24.80
CA ALA A 143 -3.04 24.46 -25.37
C ALA A 143 -2.59 23.96 -26.75
N THR A 144 -2.36 22.65 -26.92
CA THR A 144 -2.01 22.06 -28.22
C THR A 144 -3.14 22.18 -29.24
N GLU A 145 -4.40 21.98 -28.82
CA GLU A 145 -5.56 22.17 -29.71
C GLU A 145 -5.69 23.60 -30.20
N LYS A 146 -5.41 24.60 -29.34
CA LYS A 146 -5.34 26.02 -29.74
C LYS A 146 -4.20 26.32 -30.73
N GLN A 147 -3.19 25.46 -30.83
CA GLN A 147 -2.08 25.60 -31.78
C GLN A 147 -2.27 24.78 -33.06
N LYS A 148 -3.38 24.03 -33.21
CA LYS A 148 -3.70 23.44 -34.51
C LYS A 148 -4.03 24.57 -35.48
N ALA A 149 -3.37 24.55 -36.63
CA ALA A 149 -3.61 25.54 -37.67
C ALA A 149 -5.08 25.49 -38.09
N GLU A 150 -5.75 26.65 -38.10
CA GLU A 150 -7.11 26.80 -38.62
C GLU A 150 -7.11 27.79 -39.77
N LYS A 151 -8.01 27.57 -40.74
CA LYS A 151 -8.20 28.49 -41.87
C LYS A 151 -8.89 29.77 -41.39
N LEU A 152 -8.43 30.90 -41.93
CA LEU A 152 -9.12 32.17 -41.75
C LEU A 152 -10.54 32.10 -42.32
N GLN A 153 -11.47 32.78 -41.65
CA GLN A 153 -12.85 32.90 -42.12
C GLN A 153 -12.99 34.16 -42.96
N LEU A 154 -13.37 34.01 -44.22
CA LEU A 154 -13.68 35.11 -45.12
C LEU A 154 -15.18 35.39 -45.07
N TYR A 155 -15.56 36.60 -44.69
CA TYR A 155 -16.92 37.10 -44.76
C TYR A 155 -17.05 38.12 -45.89
N GLY A 156 -17.85 37.84 -46.91
CA GLY A 156 -18.01 38.70 -48.09
C GLY A 156 -16.98 38.42 -49.19
N ASP A 157 -16.96 39.30 -50.19
CA ASP A 157 -16.16 39.15 -51.41
C ASP A 157 -14.84 39.91 -51.27
N PHE A 158 -13.79 39.61 -52.04
CA PHE A 158 -12.45 40.25 -51.90
C PHE A 158 -12.44 41.79 -52.00
N GLU A 159 -13.50 42.41 -52.51
CA GLU A 159 -13.62 43.87 -52.64
C GLU A 159 -14.20 44.55 -51.39
N ASP A 160 -15.03 43.87 -50.58
CA ASP A 160 -15.72 44.40 -49.38
C ASP A 160 -15.66 43.44 -48.16
N GLY A 161 -14.83 42.40 -48.25
CA GLY A 161 -14.81 41.28 -47.32
C GLY A 161 -13.85 41.45 -46.14
N LYS A 162 -14.08 40.67 -45.09
CA LYS A 162 -13.24 40.61 -43.88
C LYS A 162 -12.65 39.24 -43.68
N LEU A 163 -11.34 39.18 -43.48
CA LEU A 163 -10.65 37.97 -43.03
C LEU A 163 -10.54 38.01 -41.51
N VAL A 164 -11.24 37.12 -40.83
CA VAL A 164 -11.25 37.10 -39.35
C VAL A 164 -10.58 35.86 -38.78
N CYS A 165 -9.92 36.05 -37.63
CA CYS A 165 -9.40 34.92 -36.86
C CYS A 165 -10.55 34.04 -36.35
N PRO A 166 -10.55 32.72 -36.60
CA PRO A 166 -11.62 31.83 -36.18
C PRO A 166 -11.77 31.72 -34.65
N ARG A 167 -10.74 32.13 -33.90
CA ARG A 167 -10.67 31.97 -32.45
C ARG A 167 -11.09 33.21 -31.66
N CYS A 168 -10.58 34.39 -32.03
CA CYS A 168 -10.87 35.65 -31.33
C CYS A 168 -11.78 36.59 -32.12
N GLY A 169 -12.05 36.30 -33.39
CA GLY A 169 -12.93 37.10 -34.26
C GLY A 169 -12.32 38.43 -34.73
N GLU A 170 -11.05 38.69 -34.42
CA GLU A 170 -10.36 39.91 -34.84
C GLU A 170 -10.14 39.94 -36.35
N ASP A 171 -10.24 41.14 -36.92
CA ASP A 171 -10.02 41.41 -38.34
C ASP A 171 -8.52 41.39 -38.64
N LEU A 172 -8.13 40.56 -39.60
CA LEU A 172 -6.76 40.32 -40.03
C LEU A 172 -6.55 40.70 -41.50
N MET A 173 -7.56 41.25 -42.18
CA MET A 173 -7.52 41.59 -43.62
C MET A 173 -6.31 42.48 -43.96
N ASP A 174 -6.07 43.51 -43.15
CA ASP A 174 -4.98 44.47 -43.34
C ASP A 174 -3.57 43.89 -43.09
N LEU A 175 -3.50 42.73 -42.43
CA LEU A 175 -2.25 42.09 -42.05
C LEU A 175 -1.84 40.99 -43.02
N VAL A 176 -2.73 40.54 -43.92
CA VAL A 176 -2.51 39.35 -44.77
C VAL A 176 -1.22 39.46 -45.59
N GLY A 177 -0.92 40.66 -46.09
CA GLY A 177 0.30 40.94 -46.84
C GLY A 177 1.60 40.92 -46.02
N CYS A 178 1.51 40.81 -44.69
CA CYS A 178 2.67 40.77 -43.79
C CYS A 178 3.21 39.36 -43.55
N GLY A 179 2.51 38.30 -43.99
CA GLY A 179 2.98 36.91 -43.89
C GLY A 179 3.12 36.44 -42.43
N PHE A 180 2.00 36.28 -41.73
CA PHE A 180 1.98 35.81 -40.34
C PHE A 180 1.50 34.34 -40.25
N ASP A 181 2.26 33.49 -39.54
CA ASP A 181 1.89 32.09 -39.29
C ASP A 181 0.94 31.93 -38.08
N CYS A 182 0.70 33.03 -37.33
CA CYS A 182 -0.16 33.04 -36.15
C CYS A 182 -0.87 34.39 -35.98
N CYS A 183 -2.08 34.36 -35.42
CA CYS A 183 -2.85 35.55 -35.07
C CYS A 183 -2.09 36.40 -34.03
N PRO A 184 -1.79 37.68 -34.31
CA PRO A 184 -1.02 38.53 -33.39
C PRO A 184 -1.76 38.87 -32.09
N TYR A 185 -3.09 38.77 -32.09
CA TYR A 185 -3.93 39.16 -30.96
C TYR A 185 -4.18 38.02 -29.96
N CYS A 186 -4.23 36.77 -30.41
CA CYS A 186 -4.53 35.62 -29.54
C CYS A 186 -3.56 34.43 -29.64
N GLY A 187 -2.59 34.48 -30.56
CA GLY A 187 -1.59 33.42 -30.76
C GLY A 187 -2.09 32.16 -31.45
N GLN A 188 -3.32 32.15 -32.01
CA GLN A 188 -3.86 31.05 -32.80
C GLN A 188 -2.99 30.81 -34.04
N THR A 189 -2.50 29.60 -34.26
CA THR A 189 -1.79 29.22 -35.49
C THR A 189 -2.76 29.19 -36.66
N ILE A 190 -2.36 29.72 -37.81
CA ILE A 190 -3.21 29.89 -38.99
C ILE A 190 -2.64 29.05 -40.14
N GLU A 191 -3.52 28.43 -40.93
CA GLU A 191 -3.09 27.80 -42.18
C GLU A 191 -2.74 28.89 -43.20
N ASN A 192 -1.49 28.92 -43.66
CA ASN A 192 -1.05 29.86 -44.68
C ASN A 192 -1.93 29.73 -45.92
N LEU A 193 -2.44 30.86 -46.41
CA LEU A 193 -3.27 30.94 -47.61
C LEU A 193 -2.46 30.70 -48.91
N GLU A 194 -1.14 30.54 -48.81
CA GLU A 194 -0.25 30.18 -49.92
C GLU A 194 0.01 28.67 -49.95
N GLY A 195 -0.92 27.96 -50.59
CA GLY A 195 -0.80 26.56 -51.02
C GLY A 195 -1.66 26.33 -52.25
#